data_AF-A0A656Z8F2-F1
#
_entry.id   AF-A0A656Z8F2-F1
#
_cell.length_a   1.000
_cell.length_b   1.000
_cell.length_c   1.000
_cell.angle_alpha   90.00
_cell.angle_beta   90.00
_cell.angle_gamma   90.00
#
_symmetry.space_group_name_H-M   'P 1'
#
loop_
_entity.id
_entity.type
_entity.pdbx_description
1 polymer ?
#
loop_
_entity_poly.entity_id
_entity_poly.type
_entity_poly.pdbx_seq_one_letter_code
_entity_poly.pdbx_strand_id
1 'polypeptide(L)'
;MLTEEQYSAPVATPEQIVIALNDINQIDIAIRSLPERVKHIFLLNRIHGCSYDEIAEALNISYSTVERDMAKAILACRNAAEYEKG
;
A
#
# COMPACT_ATOMS: atom_id res chain seq x y z
N MET A 1 -25.27 21.76 26.70
CA MET A 1 -25.18 20.64 25.73
C MET A 1 -24.62 21.23 24.46
N LEU A 2 -23.42 20.83 24.06
CA LEU A 2 -22.89 21.11 22.73
C LEU A 2 -23.58 20.12 21.77
N THR A 3 -24.23 20.62 20.73
CA THR A 3 -24.98 19.80 19.76
C THR A 3 -24.01 19.00 18.89
N GLU A 4 -24.35 17.74 18.63
CA GLU A 4 -23.56 16.76 17.87
C GLU A 4 -23.41 17.09 16.37
N GLU A 5 -23.87 18.26 15.91
CA GLU A 5 -24.11 18.57 14.49
C GLU A 5 -22.90 19.08 13.69
N GLN A 6 -21.67 19.14 14.25
CA GLN A 6 -20.53 19.75 13.56
C GLN A 6 -19.37 18.82 13.17
N TYR A 7 -19.55 17.50 13.22
CA TYR A 7 -18.54 16.56 12.70
C TYR A 7 -18.97 15.96 11.35
N SER A 8 -19.19 16.80 10.33
CA SER A 8 -19.22 16.32 8.95
C SER A 8 -17.84 16.49 8.35
N ALA A 9 -17.19 15.38 7.99
CA ALA A 9 -16.02 15.45 7.11
C ALA A 9 -16.43 16.20 5.83
N PRO A 10 -15.57 17.07 5.28
CA PRO A 10 -15.87 17.74 4.02
C PRO A 10 -16.15 16.69 2.93
N VAL A 11 -17.24 16.87 2.20
CA VAL A 11 -17.58 16.01 1.06
C VAL A 11 -16.60 16.32 -0.08
N ALA A 12 -15.90 15.31 -0.57
CA ALA A 12 -14.96 15.45 -1.69
C ALA A 12 -15.69 15.87 -2.97
N THR A 13 -15.07 16.74 -3.77
CA THR A 13 -15.63 17.11 -5.09
C THR A 13 -15.50 15.94 -6.08
N PRO A 14 -16.28 15.92 -7.17
CA PRO A 14 -16.14 14.91 -8.22
C PRO A 14 -14.71 14.79 -8.74
N GLU A 15 -14.01 15.91 -8.93
CA GLU A 15 -12.61 15.94 -9.38
C GLU A 15 -11.68 15.28 -8.36
N GLN A 16 -11.87 15.58 -7.06
CA GLN A 16 -11.08 14.97 -5.98
C GLN A 16 -11.31 13.45 -5.91
N ILE A 17 -12.54 12.99 -6.15
CA ILE A 17 -12.86 11.56 -6.21
C ILE A 17 -12.14 10.90 -7.39
N VAL A 18 -12.16 11.53 -8.57
CA VAL A 18 -11.48 11.00 -9.77
C VAL A 18 -9.97 10.90 -9.54
N ILE A 19 -9.34 11.93 -8.96
CA ILE A 19 -7.91 11.92 -8.63
C ILE A 19 -7.60 10.77 -7.66
N ALA A 20 -8.36 10.66 -6.56
CA ALA A 20 -8.15 9.61 -5.57
C ALA A 20 -8.30 8.20 -6.16
N LEU A 21 -9.28 7.99 -7.06
CA LEU A 21 -9.45 6.71 -7.75
C LEU A 21 -8.29 6.41 -8.70
N ASN A 22 -7.75 7.43 -9.37
CA ASN A 22 -6.58 7.28 -10.23
C ASN A 22 -5.34 6.87 -9.41
N ASP A 23 -5.08 7.55 -8.30
CA ASP A 23 -3.98 7.21 -7.38
C ASP A 23 -4.07 5.76 -6.91
N ILE A 24 -5.25 5.33 -6.47
CA ILE A 24 -5.49 3.95 -6.03
C ILE A 24 -5.22 2.96 -7.17
N ASN A 25 -5.66 3.26 -8.39
CA ASN A 25 -5.45 2.39 -9.55
C ASN A 25 -3.95 2.24 -9.88
N GLN A 26 -3.19 3.33 -9.84
CA GLN A 26 -1.75 3.29 -10.11
C GLN A 26 -1.00 2.44 -9.08
N ILE A 27 -1.38 2.55 -7.80
CA ILE A 27 -0.83 1.71 -6.74
C ILE A 27 -1.20 0.22 -6.97
N ASP A 28 -2.45 -0.09 -7.33
CA ASP A 28 -2.87 -1.47 -7.62
C ASP A 28 -2.07 -2.07 -8.79
N ILE A 29 -1.90 -1.31 -9.88
CA ILE A 29 -1.09 -1.73 -11.02
C ILE A 29 0.36 -2.00 -10.60
N ALA A 30 0.95 -1.11 -9.80
CA ALA A 30 2.32 -1.27 -9.33
C ALA A 30 2.47 -2.52 -8.47
N ILE A 31 1.55 -2.77 -7.53
CA ILE A 31 1.55 -3.97 -6.69
C ILE A 31 1.40 -5.24 -7.55
N ARG A 32 0.54 -5.23 -8.56
CA ARG A 32 0.34 -6.36 -9.48
C ARG A 32 1.55 -6.64 -10.37
N SER A 33 2.34 -5.63 -10.68
CA SER A 33 3.56 -5.78 -11.48
C SER A 33 4.76 -6.37 -10.71
N LEU A 34 4.67 -6.45 -9.38
CA LEU A 34 5.73 -7.00 -8.55
C LEU A 34 5.93 -8.51 -8.81
N PRO A 35 7.16 -9.02 -8.70
CA PRO A 35 7.40 -10.47 -8.66
C PRO A 35 6.55 -11.13 -7.58
N GLU A 36 6.06 -12.34 -7.85
CA GLU A 36 5.07 -13.01 -7.00
C GLU A 36 5.45 -13.05 -5.52
N ARG A 37 6.71 -13.41 -5.21
CA ARG A 37 7.20 -13.44 -3.82
C ARG A 37 7.18 -12.07 -3.16
N VAL A 38 7.59 -11.03 -3.88
CA VAL A 38 7.64 -9.64 -3.36
C VAL A 38 6.23 -9.15 -3.06
N LYS A 39 5.28 -9.40 -3.98
CA LYS A 39 3.86 -9.10 -3.79
C LYS A 39 3.29 -9.85 -2.57
N HIS A 40 3.58 -11.14 -2.44
CA HIS A 40 3.06 -11.96 -1.34
C HIS A 40 3.55 -11.46 0.02
N ILE A 41 4.85 -11.19 0.15
CA ILE A 41 5.47 -10.63 1.36
C ILE A 41 4.82 -9.29 1.72
N PHE A 42 4.63 -8.41 0.73
CA PHE A 42 4.01 -7.10 0.94
C PHE A 42 2.57 -7.21 1.44
N LEU A 43 1.75 -8.09 0.84
CA LEU A 43 0.36 -8.29 1.26
C LEU A 43 0.27 -8.90 2.66
N LEU A 44 1.11 -9.89 2.98
CA LEU A 44 1.18 -10.47 4.32
C LEU A 44 1.49 -9.40 5.37
N ASN A 45 2.45 -8.51 5.11
CA ASN A 45 2.79 -7.46 6.06
C ASN A 45 1.72 -6.36 6.14
N ARG A 46 1.23 -5.84 5.01
CA ARG A 46 0.38 -4.63 4.97
C ARG A 46 -1.10 -4.90 5.14
N ILE A 47 -1.59 -6.05 4.66
CA ILE A 47 -3.02 -6.39 4.72
C ILE A 47 -3.28 -7.34 5.88
N HIS A 48 -2.41 -8.33 6.08
CA HIS A 48 -2.59 -9.33 7.14
C HIS A 48 -1.87 -8.97 8.45
N GLY A 49 -1.05 -7.91 8.45
CA GLY A 49 -0.35 -7.45 9.65
C GLY A 49 0.77 -8.36 10.13
N CYS A 50 1.22 -9.32 9.31
CA CYS A 50 2.29 -10.24 9.69
C CYS A 50 3.61 -9.50 9.87
N SER A 51 4.34 -9.82 10.93
CA SER A 51 5.71 -9.38 11.17
C SER A 51 6.68 -10.00 10.18
N TYR A 52 7.88 -9.44 10.09
CA TYR A 52 8.90 -9.97 9.18
C TYR A 52 9.41 -11.35 9.60
N ASP A 53 9.45 -11.63 10.91
CA ASP A 53 9.81 -12.94 11.45
C ASP A 53 8.77 -14.01 11.07
N GLU A 54 7.48 -13.72 11.25
CA GLU A 54 6.39 -14.63 10.86
C GLU A 54 6.41 -14.92 9.36
N ILE A 55 6.69 -13.91 8.53
CA ILE A 55 6.80 -14.08 7.08
C ILE A 55 8.03 -14.92 6.71
N ALA A 56 9.17 -14.66 7.36
CA ALA A 56 10.41 -15.41 7.13
C ALA A 56 10.22 -16.90 7.44
N GLU A 57 9.56 -17.20 8.56
CA GLU A 57 9.20 -18.58 8.95
C GLU A 57 8.20 -19.20 7.97
N ALA A 58 7.09 -18.52 7.68
CA ALA A 58 6.03 -19.04 6.81
C ALA A 58 6.50 -19.34 5.37
N LEU A 59 7.45 -18.55 4.86
CA LEU A 59 7.99 -18.71 3.49
C LEU A 59 9.33 -19.45 3.46
N ASN A 60 9.87 -19.85 4.62
CA ASN A 60 11.18 -20.49 4.76
C ASN A 60 12.31 -19.72 4.06
N ILE A 61 12.41 -18.42 4.35
CA ILE A 61 13.43 -17.50 3.83
C ILE A 61 14.08 -16.71 4.97
N SER A 62 15.21 -16.06 4.70
CA SER A 62 15.85 -15.22 5.71
C SER A 62 15.07 -13.92 5.96
N TYR A 63 15.13 -13.41 7.19
CA TYR A 63 14.65 -12.07 7.55
C TYR A 63 15.18 -10.99 6.60
N SER A 64 16.47 -11.04 6.25
CA SER A 64 17.10 -10.13 5.30
C SER A 64 16.50 -10.22 3.89
N THR A 65 15.97 -11.38 3.48
CA THR A 65 15.25 -11.52 2.22
C THR A 65 13.89 -10.85 2.30
N VAL A 66 13.18 -10.99 3.42
CA VAL A 66 11.92 -10.30 3.69
C VAL A 66 12.12 -8.78 3.64
N GLU A 67 13.12 -8.24 4.34
CA GLU A 67 13.44 -6.81 4.32
C GLU A 67 13.72 -6.29 2.92
N ARG A 68 14.59 -6.98 2.17
CA ARG A 68 14.95 -6.59 0.80
C ARG A 68 13.74 -6.59 -0.11
N ASP A 69 12.88 -7.61 -0.03
CA ASP A 69 11.70 -7.70 -0.88
C ASP A 69 10.63 -6.68 -0.45
N MET A 70 10.46 -6.42 0.85
CA MET A 70 9.63 -5.32 1.36
C MET A 70 10.09 -3.95 0.84
N ALA A 71 11.40 -3.69 0.84
CA ALA A 71 11.95 -2.43 0.32
C ALA A 71 11.61 -2.23 -1.17
N LYS A 72 11.68 -3.30 -1.99
CA LYS A 72 11.27 -3.25 -3.40
C LYS A 72 9.79 -2.94 -3.56
N ALA A 73 8.94 -3.59 -2.77
CA ALA A 73 7.49 -3.36 -2.82
C ALA A 73 7.13 -1.91 -2.46
N ILE A 74 7.71 -1.38 -1.38
CA ILE A 74 7.49 0.00 -0.93
C ILE A 74 7.99 1.00 -1.99
N LEU A 75 9.15 0.76 -2.60
CA LEU A 75 9.67 1.61 -3.67
C LEU A 75 8.75 1.62 -4.90
N ALA A 76 8.23 0.46 -5.31
CA ALA A 76 7.27 0.38 -6.41
C ALA A 76 5.99 1.18 -6.12
N CYS A 77 5.45 1.07 -4.90
CA CYS A 77 4.26 1.84 -4.49
C CYS A 77 4.54 3.34 -4.45
N ARG A 78 5.72 3.75 -3.95
CA ARG A 78 6.13 5.17 -3.95
C ARG A 78 6.22 5.72 -5.36
N ASN A 79 6.90 5.02 -6.27
CA ASN A 79 7.06 5.46 -7.65
C ASN A 79 5.70 5.60 -8.37
N ALA A 80 4.74 4.73 -8.04
CA ALA A 80 3.38 4.81 -8.59
C ALA A 80 2.63 6.06 -8.07
N ALA A 81 2.78 6.38 -6.77
CA ALA A 81 2.17 7.55 -6.16
C ALA A 81 2.84 8.88 -6.59
N GLU A 82 4.08 8.85 -7.07
CA GLU A 82 4.81 10.04 -7.53
C GLU A 82 4.58 10.35 -9.03
N TYR A 83 3.99 9.42 -9.81
CA TYR A 83 3.86 9.53 -11.27
C TYR A 83 2.96 10.68 -11.76
N GLU A 84 2.17 11.32 -10.89
CA GLU A 84 1.32 12.48 -11.27
C GLU A 84 2.03 13.85 -11.23
N LYS A 85 3.29 13.93 -10.78
CA LYS A 85 4.02 15.22 -10.66
C LYS A 85 5.03 15.52 -11.78
N GLY A 86 5.09 14.69 -12.82
CA GLY A 86 6.03 14.80 -13.94
C GLY A 86 5.42 15.38 -15.20
#